data_AF-A0A924WMQ7-F1
#
_entry.id   AF-A0A924WMQ7-F1
#
_cell.length_a   1.000
_cell.length_b   1.000
_cell.length_c   1.000
_cell.angle_alpha   90.00
_cell.angle_beta   90.00
_cell.angle_gamma   90.00
#
_symmetry.space_group_name_H-M   'P 1'
#
loop_
_entity.id
_entity.type
_entity.pdbx_description
1 polymer ?
#
loop_
_entity_poly.entity_id
_entity_poly.type
_entity_poly.pdbx_seq_one_letter_code
_entity_poly.pdbx_strand_id
1 'polypeptide(L)'
;MSTIQSGEILYALASGLLVSLLVTWAFLGFYRRALARTMRMVSNARDFDAGQPMAPPPPARAFATHAQDDVRVRRGLVFAYAVAFGLSAAVLHAPPMFELWRESSDGLGALRAAIWWYPNWAAALFIIAALVHAERRQTWLGFALVCAIGTVLAVAVPALLRLATGRELTLELLLNAGYFLAGFGWTAAVPAALVYLTGRPRLRNVLPLVLVMVMSLSLVIAIVYHGFMLLFAGTEPLELTPIRLLAMNTGPASIILGASLPVGWFAWRAAGALAARYRARRFSDMQLLADAWWGVIVAFGLTSLWRYGPSTALVCAAGAYVVYFFGVRLLLRRLDLGRRGDGPALLLLRVFGHQQRTERLFDAVAARWRFTGPVAMIAGADLALRSVDVDEALAFAHGEIESSYVADRAGLAARLHALQQARVDPDGRYRIEEFFCFDDTWRPTLQALVARSRVVLMDLRGFTASNAGCVFELQQLAGVGRVADCVFVADENTDRALAERSLARAPDADASVLSWIDLTHEDRSSRTLLRKRLLQVALGAAPPDSGRAHVHGLRRTDERARG
;
A
#
# COMPACT_ATOMS: atom_id res chain seq x y z
N MET A 1 6.47 22.06 38.79
CA MET A 1 6.18 20.77 38.10
C MET A 1 7.00 20.74 36.83
N SER A 2 8.12 20.01 36.81
CA SER A 2 8.86 19.74 35.57
C SER A 2 8.03 18.78 34.73
N THR A 3 7.51 19.27 33.60
CA THR A 3 6.83 18.44 32.61
C THR A 3 7.86 17.65 31.79
N ILE A 4 7.46 16.50 31.24
CA ILE A 4 8.23 15.75 30.23
C ILE A 4 8.83 16.74 29.23
N GLN A 5 10.12 16.59 28.91
CA GLN A 5 10.74 17.44 27.91
C GLN A 5 10.39 16.96 26.50
N SER A 6 10.25 17.87 25.54
CA SER A 6 10.02 17.52 24.13
C SER A 6 11.07 16.53 23.58
N GLY A 7 12.31 16.61 24.09
CA GLY A 7 13.39 15.68 23.73
C GLY A 7 13.15 14.24 24.17
N GLU A 8 12.53 14.02 25.34
CA GLU A 8 12.20 12.67 25.84
C GLU A 8 11.09 12.02 25.00
N ILE A 9 10.10 12.81 24.58
CA ILE A 9 9.03 12.34 23.67
C ILE A 9 9.64 11.98 22.31
N LEU A 10 10.50 12.83 21.77
CA LEU A 10 11.18 12.57 20.51
C LEU A 10 12.02 11.29 20.59
N TYR A 11 12.78 11.11 21.68
CA TYR A 11 13.55 9.90 21.93
C TYR A 11 12.67 8.65 22.00
N ALA A 12 11.54 8.71 22.68
CA ALA A 12 10.58 7.61 22.74
C ALA A 12 10.02 7.27 21.34
N LEU A 13 9.58 8.26 20.57
CA LEU A 13 9.05 8.04 19.23
C LEU A 13 10.11 7.47 18.27
N ALA A 14 11.34 7.99 18.31
CA ALA A 14 12.45 7.51 17.51
C ALA A 14 12.85 6.08 17.88
N SER A 15 12.92 5.77 19.18
CA SER A 15 13.20 4.42 19.67
C SER A 15 12.09 3.44 19.28
N GLY A 16 10.83 3.85 19.43
CA GLY A 16 9.65 3.08 19.00
C GLY A 16 9.70 2.76 17.51
N LEU A 17 10.07 3.73 16.66
CA LEU A 17 10.26 3.50 15.22
C LEU A 17 11.34 2.44 14.93
N LEU A 18 12.50 2.52 15.59
CA LEU A 18 13.58 1.55 15.42
C LEU A 18 13.18 0.14 15.89
N VAL A 19 12.56 0.03 17.07
CA VAL A 19 12.07 -1.25 17.60
C VAL A 19 11.01 -1.84 16.68
N SER A 20 10.13 -1.00 16.10
CA SER A 20 9.10 -1.45 15.16
C SER A 20 9.71 -2.12 13.92
N LEU A 21 10.81 -1.57 13.40
CA LEU A 21 11.53 -2.15 12.26
C LEU A 21 12.11 -3.52 12.62
N LEU A 22 12.72 -3.65 13.80
CA LEU A 22 13.28 -4.92 14.29
C LEU A 22 12.18 -5.97 14.51
N VAL A 23 11.08 -5.60 15.17
CA VAL A 23 9.94 -6.50 15.42
C VAL A 23 9.31 -6.93 14.10
N THR A 24 9.12 -6.01 13.15
CA THR A 24 8.60 -6.35 11.82
C THR A 24 9.53 -7.30 11.07
N TRP A 25 10.84 -7.05 11.11
CA TRP A 25 11.82 -7.93 10.48
C TRP A 25 11.80 -9.35 11.06
N ALA A 26 11.76 -9.46 12.40
CA ALA A 26 11.67 -10.75 13.09
C ALA A 26 10.35 -11.47 12.75
N PHE A 27 9.23 -10.75 12.83
CA PHE A 27 7.89 -11.26 12.50
C PHE A 27 7.84 -11.84 11.09
N LEU A 28 8.32 -11.11 10.08
CA LEU A 28 8.37 -11.59 8.69
C LEU A 28 9.29 -12.81 8.54
N GLY A 29 10.38 -12.87 9.31
CA GLY A 29 11.27 -14.03 9.35
C GLY A 29 10.58 -15.29 9.87
N PHE A 30 9.78 -15.18 10.93
CA PHE A 30 8.99 -16.28 11.48
C PHE A 30 7.82 -16.68 10.58
N TYR A 31 7.07 -15.70 10.07
CA TYR A 31 5.98 -15.89 9.12
C TYR A 31 6.47 -16.70 7.90
N ARG A 32 7.64 -16.33 7.35
CA ARG A 32 8.26 -17.08 6.25
C ARG A 32 8.47 -18.55 6.53
N ARG A 33 9.03 -18.85 7.71
CA ARG A 33 9.34 -20.23 8.09
C ARG A 33 8.07 -21.01 8.35
N ALA A 34 7.01 -20.39 8.85
CA ALA A 34 5.72 -21.04 9.01
C ALA A 34 5.10 -21.34 7.65
N LEU A 35 5.02 -20.35 6.76
CA LEU A 35 4.42 -20.47 5.45
C LEU A 35 5.11 -21.53 4.57
N ALA A 36 6.45 -21.52 4.51
CA ALA A 36 7.20 -22.51 3.75
C ALA A 36 7.08 -23.93 4.32
N ARG A 37 6.81 -24.08 5.63
CA ARG A 37 6.53 -25.39 6.24
C ARG A 37 5.14 -25.85 5.85
N THR A 38 4.13 -24.99 6.00
CA THR A 38 2.73 -25.33 5.71
C THR A 38 2.47 -25.67 4.24
N MET A 39 3.08 -24.94 3.30
CA MET A 39 2.96 -25.25 1.86
C MET A 39 3.49 -26.63 1.47
N ARG A 40 4.45 -27.20 2.23
CA ARG A 40 5.00 -28.54 1.97
C ARG A 40 4.18 -29.65 2.62
N MET A 41 3.18 -29.29 3.42
CA MET A 41 2.26 -30.26 4.01
C MET A 41 1.22 -30.68 2.96
N VAL A 42 0.60 -31.82 3.20
CA VAL A 42 -0.45 -32.43 2.36
C VAL A 42 -1.73 -32.39 3.17
N SER A 43 -2.84 -31.88 2.61
CA SER A 43 -4.09 -31.73 3.38
C SER A 43 -5.04 -32.94 3.31
N ASN A 44 -4.58 -34.06 2.75
CA ASN A 44 -5.39 -35.22 2.38
C ASN A 44 -6.46 -34.85 1.35
N ALA A 45 -6.07 -34.41 0.15
CA ALA A 45 -6.94 -33.99 -0.95
C ALA A 45 -7.92 -35.06 -1.52
N ARG A 46 -8.17 -36.18 -0.83
CA ARG A 46 -9.17 -37.19 -1.21
C ARG A 46 -10.58 -36.59 -1.41
N ASP A 47 -10.88 -35.48 -0.75
CA ASP A 47 -12.15 -34.76 -0.89
C ASP A 47 -12.27 -33.91 -2.17
N PHE A 48 -11.18 -33.73 -2.93
CA PHE A 48 -11.23 -33.08 -4.25
C PHE A 48 -11.58 -34.06 -5.39
N ASP A 49 -11.29 -35.36 -5.22
CA ASP A 49 -11.44 -36.42 -6.23
C ASP A 49 -12.89 -36.89 -6.44
N ALA A 50 -13.84 -36.49 -5.58
CA ALA A 50 -15.25 -36.75 -5.81
C ALA A 50 -15.70 -35.99 -7.06
N GLY A 51 -15.74 -36.64 -8.23
CA GLY A 51 -15.90 -36.09 -9.59
C GLY A 51 -17.14 -35.25 -9.91
N GLN A 52 -17.71 -34.52 -8.95
CA GLN A 52 -18.66 -33.45 -9.22
C GLN A 52 -17.94 -32.24 -9.85
N PRO A 53 -18.33 -31.84 -11.07
CA PRO A 53 -17.84 -30.61 -11.66
C PRO A 53 -18.27 -29.43 -10.79
N MET A 54 -17.31 -28.55 -10.49
CA MET A 54 -17.60 -27.34 -9.75
C MET A 54 -18.50 -26.43 -10.58
N ALA A 55 -19.47 -25.77 -9.94
CA ALA A 55 -20.52 -25.01 -10.63
C ALA A 55 -19.95 -24.12 -11.75
N PRO A 56 -20.60 -24.08 -12.93
CA PRO A 56 -20.12 -23.35 -14.09
C PRO A 56 -19.95 -21.86 -13.77
N PRO A 57 -19.04 -21.16 -14.49
CA PRO A 57 -18.89 -19.73 -14.31
C PRO A 57 -20.23 -19.02 -14.54
N PRO A 58 -20.54 -17.97 -13.75
CA PRO A 58 -21.71 -17.15 -14.01
C PRO A 58 -21.63 -16.58 -15.44
N PRO A 59 -22.78 -16.41 -16.13
CA PRO A 59 -22.80 -15.86 -17.47
C PRO A 59 -22.10 -14.49 -17.49
N ALA A 60 -21.34 -14.23 -18.55
CA ALA A 60 -20.62 -12.98 -18.74
C ALA A 60 -21.61 -11.80 -18.63
N ARG A 61 -21.56 -11.07 -17.52
CA ARG A 61 -22.31 -9.81 -17.38
C ARG A 61 -21.69 -8.79 -18.33
N ALA A 62 -22.52 -7.97 -18.96
CA ALA A 62 -22.05 -6.82 -19.71
C ALA A 62 -21.33 -5.87 -18.74
N PHE A 63 -20.00 -5.84 -18.80
CA PHE A 63 -19.19 -4.92 -18.02
C PHE A 63 -19.21 -3.56 -18.73
N ALA A 64 -19.91 -2.59 -18.16
CA ALA A 64 -19.89 -1.22 -18.67
C ALA A 64 -18.47 -0.64 -18.60
N THR A 65 -18.15 0.32 -19.46
CA THR A 65 -16.82 0.93 -19.58
C THR A 65 -16.34 1.59 -18.27
N HIS A 66 -15.61 0.85 -17.45
CA HIS A 66 -15.10 1.28 -16.13
C HIS A 66 -13.90 2.25 -16.18
N ALA A 67 -13.35 2.53 -17.36
CA ALA A 67 -12.15 3.37 -17.47
C ALA A 67 -12.37 4.82 -16.99
N GLN A 68 -13.57 5.37 -17.17
CA GLN A 68 -13.94 6.70 -16.65
C GLN A 68 -14.15 6.66 -15.12
N ASP A 69 -14.73 5.58 -14.61
CA ASP A 69 -14.90 5.36 -13.17
C ASP A 69 -13.55 5.24 -12.44
N ASP A 70 -12.54 4.62 -13.06
CA ASP A 70 -11.18 4.51 -12.50
C ASP A 70 -10.55 5.88 -12.25
N VAL A 71 -10.64 6.79 -13.22
CA VAL A 71 -10.08 8.14 -13.10
C VAL A 71 -10.85 8.93 -12.04
N ARG A 72 -12.18 8.82 -12.04
CA ARG A 72 -13.04 9.47 -11.05
C ARG A 72 -12.71 9.01 -9.63
N VAL A 73 -12.60 7.70 -9.40
CA VAL A 73 -12.29 7.15 -8.06
C VAL A 73 -10.91 7.58 -7.60
N ARG A 74 -9.89 7.54 -8.46
CA ARG A 74 -8.53 7.97 -8.09
C ARG A 74 -8.48 9.45 -7.74
N ARG A 75 -9.16 10.31 -8.52
CA ARG A 75 -9.26 11.76 -8.21
C ARG A 75 -10.05 11.99 -6.92
N GLY A 76 -11.15 11.28 -6.72
CA GLY A 76 -11.97 11.33 -5.52
C GLY A 76 -11.19 10.93 -4.26
N LEU A 77 -10.35 9.89 -4.35
CA LEU A 77 -9.46 9.48 -3.27
C LEU A 77 -8.45 10.57 -2.93
N VAL A 78 -7.72 11.08 -3.93
CA VAL A 78 -6.74 12.15 -3.72
C VAL A 78 -7.41 13.37 -3.09
N PHE A 79 -8.59 13.75 -3.57
CA PHE A 79 -9.36 14.87 -3.02
C PHE A 79 -9.81 14.61 -1.58
N ALA A 80 -10.43 13.47 -1.29
CA ALA A 80 -10.95 13.14 0.04
C ALA A 80 -9.85 13.19 1.10
N TYR A 81 -8.70 12.58 0.81
CA TYR A 81 -7.56 12.61 1.72
C TYR A 81 -6.88 13.98 1.77
N ALA A 82 -6.73 14.69 0.65
CA ALA A 82 -6.14 16.04 0.65
C ALA A 82 -6.90 16.98 1.60
N VAL A 83 -8.24 16.97 1.50
CA VAL A 83 -9.11 17.80 2.36
C VAL A 83 -9.01 17.35 3.81
N ALA A 84 -9.12 16.05 4.09
CA ALA A 84 -9.05 15.55 5.45
C ALA A 84 -7.70 15.81 6.12
N PHE A 85 -6.58 15.64 5.39
CA PHE A 85 -5.24 15.98 5.89
C PHE A 85 -5.06 17.46 6.10
N GLY A 86 -5.54 18.30 5.18
CA GLY A 86 -5.49 19.76 5.34
C GLY A 86 -6.21 20.21 6.61
N LEU A 87 -7.45 19.78 6.81
CA LEU A 87 -8.24 20.11 8.00
C LEU A 87 -7.61 19.56 9.29
N SER A 88 -7.14 18.32 9.25
CA SER A 88 -6.46 17.70 10.40
C SER A 88 -5.16 18.42 10.77
N ALA A 89 -4.35 18.81 9.78
CA ALA A 89 -3.14 19.58 10.01
C ALA A 89 -3.45 20.98 10.57
N ALA A 90 -4.56 21.60 10.15
CA ALA A 90 -4.99 22.88 10.72
C ALA A 90 -5.31 22.75 12.21
N VAL A 91 -5.96 21.66 12.63
CA VAL A 91 -6.21 21.38 14.06
C VAL A 91 -4.92 21.06 14.81
N LEU A 92 -4.06 20.21 14.23
CA LEU A 92 -2.79 19.82 14.83
C LEU A 92 -1.89 21.03 15.07
N HIS A 93 -1.94 22.02 14.18
CA HIS A 93 -1.09 23.20 14.23
C HIS A 93 -1.83 24.49 14.61
N ALA A 94 -3.02 24.38 15.20
CA ALA A 94 -3.78 25.55 15.62
C ALA A 94 -3.02 26.44 16.63
N PRO A 95 -2.31 25.91 17.65
CA PRO A 95 -1.55 26.74 18.58
C PRO A 95 -0.44 27.60 17.93
N PRO A 96 0.52 27.05 17.15
CA PRO A 96 1.54 27.88 16.50
C PRO A 96 0.94 28.83 15.45
N MET A 97 -0.14 28.43 14.76
CA MET A 97 -0.84 29.32 13.83
C MET A 97 -1.49 30.50 14.55
N PHE A 98 -2.11 30.28 15.71
CA PHE A 98 -2.73 31.33 16.52
C PHE A 98 -1.69 32.28 17.11
N GLU A 99 -0.56 31.76 17.56
CA GLU A 99 0.57 32.56 18.04
C GLU A 99 1.10 33.48 16.94
N LEU A 100 1.37 32.92 15.75
CA LEU A 100 1.84 33.69 14.59
C LEU A 100 0.81 34.75 14.14
N TRP A 101 -0.47 34.41 14.22
CA TRP A 101 -1.55 35.35 13.94
C TRP A 101 -1.57 36.51 14.93
N ARG A 102 -1.50 36.22 16.24
CA ARG A 102 -1.50 37.19 17.33
C ARG A 102 -0.29 38.14 17.30
N GLU A 103 0.88 37.63 16.94
CA GLU A 103 2.13 38.40 16.87
C GLU A 103 2.21 39.31 15.64
N SER A 104 1.35 39.09 14.65
CA SER A 104 1.33 39.89 13.42
C SER A 104 0.48 41.15 13.62
N SER A 105 1.14 42.28 13.86
CA SER A 105 0.51 43.60 14.07
C SER A 105 -0.03 44.26 12.80
N ASP A 106 0.25 43.70 11.62
CA ASP A 106 -0.04 44.27 10.30
C ASP A 106 -1.35 43.75 9.68
N GLY A 107 -2.18 43.01 10.43
CA GLY A 107 -3.44 42.45 9.94
C GLY A 107 -3.27 41.23 9.01
N LEU A 108 -2.04 40.79 8.78
CA LEU A 108 -1.69 39.75 7.79
C LEU A 108 -1.31 38.42 8.45
N GLY A 109 -1.55 38.31 9.75
CA GLY A 109 -1.29 37.09 10.52
C GLY A 109 -1.96 35.85 9.93
N ALA A 110 -3.17 36.00 9.35
CA ALA A 110 -3.92 34.87 8.80
C ALA A 110 -3.21 34.29 7.56
N LEU A 111 -2.64 35.17 6.74
CA LEU A 111 -1.90 34.80 5.55
C LEU A 111 -0.56 34.14 5.90
N ARG A 112 0.15 34.66 6.91
CA ARG A 112 1.38 34.05 7.43
C ARG A 112 1.11 32.67 8.05
N ALA A 113 0.01 32.54 8.79
CA ALA A 113 -0.46 31.26 9.33
C ALA A 113 -0.79 30.26 8.20
N ALA A 114 -1.40 30.71 7.10
CA ALA A 114 -1.67 29.86 5.94
C ALA A 114 -0.39 29.38 5.23
N ILE A 115 0.63 30.25 5.08
CA ILE A 115 1.93 29.87 4.52
C ILE A 115 2.62 28.83 5.42
N TRP A 116 2.58 29.03 6.74
CA TRP A 116 3.16 28.09 7.71
C TRP A 116 2.40 26.75 7.75
N TRP A 117 1.08 26.77 7.58
CA TRP A 117 0.25 25.57 7.52
C TRP A 117 0.54 24.71 6.28
N TYR A 118 0.85 25.32 5.14
CA TYR A 118 0.99 24.63 3.86
C TYR A 118 2.00 23.45 3.88
N PRO A 119 3.26 23.59 4.36
CA PRO A 119 4.20 22.47 4.47
C PRO A 119 3.72 21.29 5.32
N ASN A 120 2.82 21.50 6.28
CA ASN A 120 2.46 20.51 7.28
C ASN A 120 1.43 19.49 6.78
N TRP A 121 0.59 19.83 5.80
CA TRP A 121 -0.34 18.88 5.17
C TRP A 121 0.12 18.44 3.76
N ALA A 122 0.92 19.26 3.08
CA ALA A 122 1.40 19.00 1.73
C ALA A 122 2.23 17.69 1.63
N ALA A 123 2.97 17.32 2.68
CA ALA A 123 3.67 16.04 2.73
C ALA A 123 2.71 14.84 2.75
N ALA A 124 1.47 15.00 3.24
CA ALA A 124 0.46 13.94 3.22
C ALA A 124 -0.14 13.73 1.81
N LEU A 125 -0.05 14.72 0.92
CA LEU A 125 -0.36 14.51 -0.50
C LEU A 125 0.62 13.54 -1.16
N PHE A 126 1.90 13.59 -0.78
CA PHE A 126 2.90 12.65 -1.27
C PHE A 126 2.55 11.20 -0.89
N ILE A 127 2.11 11.01 0.35
CA ILE A 127 1.62 9.73 0.87
C ILE A 127 0.52 9.17 -0.03
N ILE A 128 -0.54 9.93 -0.29
CA ILE A 128 -1.68 9.43 -1.06
C ILE A 128 -1.34 9.30 -2.53
N ALA A 129 -0.55 10.22 -3.08
CA ALA A 129 -0.07 10.09 -4.44
C ALA A 129 0.77 8.81 -4.62
N ALA A 130 1.56 8.40 -3.62
CA ALA A 130 2.31 7.15 -3.64
C ALA A 130 1.39 5.91 -3.58
N LEU A 131 0.26 6.00 -2.87
CA LEU A 131 -0.70 4.91 -2.73
C LEU A 131 -1.66 4.76 -3.92
N VAL A 132 -2.05 5.88 -4.54
CA VAL A 132 -3.03 5.93 -5.65
C VAL A 132 -2.35 5.82 -7.03
N HIS A 133 -1.10 6.23 -7.15
CA HIS A 133 -0.35 6.17 -8.41
C HIS A 133 0.71 5.07 -8.34
N ALA A 134 0.49 4.02 -9.14
CA ALA A 134 1.49 2.95 -9.33
C ALA A 134 2.78 3.47 -10.00
N GLU A 135 2.75 4.64 -10.66
CA GLU A 135 3.92 5.23 -11.32
C GLU A 135 4.65 6.20 -10.40
N ARG A 136 5.85 5.80 -9.92
CA ARG A 136 6.72 6.62 -9.07
C ARG A 136 6.99 8.03 -9.62
N ARG A 137 7.05 8.18 -10.95
CA ARG A 137 7.25 9.48 -11.62
C ARG A 137 6.09 10.45 -11.36
N GLN A 138 4.84 10.00 -11.42
CA GLN A 138 3.68 10.88 -11.21
C GLN A 138 3.63 11.38 -9.77
N THR A 139 3.97 10.52 -8.82
CA THR A 139 4.10 10.86 -7.40
C THR A 139 5.16 11.95 -7.18
N TRP A 140 6.35 11.79 -7.77
CA TRP A 140 7.43 12.78 -7.67
C TRP A 140 7.11 14.09 -8.39
N LEU A 141 6.47 14.05 -9.55
CA LEU A 141 6.04 15.26 -10.26
C LEU A 141 5.00 16.04 -9.44
N GLY A 142 4.02 15.35 -8.85
CA GLY A 142 3.04 15.98 -7.96
C GLY A 142 3.72 16.60 -6.72
N PHE A 143 4.67 15.90 -6.12
CA PHE A 143 5.46 16.42 -5.00
C PHE A 143 6.28 17.65 -5.37
N ALA A 144 6.99 17.60 -6.51
CA ALA A 144 7.77 18.72 -7.02
C ALA A 144 6.87 19.93 -7.33
N LEU A 145 5.68 19.70 -7.88
CA LEU A 145 4.70 20.76 -8.15
C LEU A 145 4.20 21.41 -6.85
N VAL A 146 3.84 20.61 -5.84
CA VAL A 146 3.40 21.11 -4.53
C VAL A 146 4.51 21.90 -3.83
N CYS A 147 5.75 21.42 -3.90
CA CYS A 147 6.92 22.12 -3.39
C CYS A 147 7.15 23.45 -4.14
N ALA A 148 7.12 23.44 -5.48
CA ALA A 148 7.30 24.63 -6.30
C ALA A 148 6.21 25.68 -6.03
N ILE A 149 4.95 25.27 -5.95
CA ILE A 149 3.83 26.17 -5.60
C ILE A 149 4.07 26.81 -4.24
N GLY A 150 4.45 26.02 -3.23
CA GLY A 150 4.72 26.54 -1.89
C GLY A 150 5.89 27.51 -1.84
N THR A 151 6.98 27.23 -2.57
CA THR A 151 8.13 28.13 -2.69
C THR A 151 7.74 29.45 -3.36
N VAL A 152 6.95 29.39 -4.43
CA VAL A 152 6.45 30.60 -5.10
C VAL A 152 5.57 31.40 -4.15
N LEU A 153 4.65 30.76 -3.43
CA LEU A 153 3.78 31.44 -2.45
C LEU A 153 4.60 32.07 -1.31
N ALA A 154 5.64 31.40 -0.81
CA ALA A 154 6.50 31.90 0.26
C ALA A 154 7.27 33.19 -0.11
N VAL A 155 7.49 33.44 -1.41
CA VAL A 155 8.16 34.66 -1.91
C VAL A 155 7.15 35.69 -2.41
N ALA A 156 6.23 35.26 -3.27
CA ALA A 156 5.27 36.14 -3.95
C ALA A 156 4.34 36.84 -2.96
N VAL A 157 3.89 36.14 -1.92
CA VAL A 157 2.97 36.73 -0.94
C VAL A 157 3.64 37.86 -0.13
N PRO A 158 4.82 37.66 0.49
CA PRO A 158 5.56 38.77 1.11
C PRO A 158 5.94 39.88 0.12
N ALA A 159 6.26 39.56 -1.14
CA ALA A 159 6.58 40.56 -2.17
C ALA A 159 5.40 41.47 -2.49
N LEU A 160 4.24 40.87 -2.79
CA LEU A 160 2.99 41.60 -3.03
C LEU A 160 2.62 42.45 -1.82
N LEU A 161 2.85 41.93 -0.61
CA LEU A 161 2.60 42.67 0.61
C LEU A 161 3.51 43.89 0.77
N ARG A 162 4.82 43.74 0.51
CA ARG A 162 5.74 44.88 0.59
C ARG A 162 5.38 45.96 -0.42
N LEU A 163 5.04 45.57 -1.65
CA LEU A 163 4.54 46.49 -2.66
C LEU A 163 3.27 47.22 -2.20
N ALA A 164 2.29 46.49 -1.64
CA ALA A 164 1.04 47.07 -1.15
C ALA A 164 1.23 48.02 0.05
N THR A 165 2.29 47.83 0.84
CA THR A 165 2.62 48.66 2.02
C THR A 165 3.66 49.74 1.73
N GLY A 166 4.06 49.91 0.46
CA GLY A 166 5.07 50.89 0.05
C GLY A 166 6.49 50.59 0.56
N ARG A 167 6.76 49.34 0.94
CA ARG A 167 8.09 48.88 1.40
C ARG A 167 8.91 48.39 0.21
N GLU A 168 10.23 48.59 0.29
CA GLU A 168 11.15 48.14 -0.74
C GLU A 168 11.25 46.61 -0.82
N LEU A 169 11.39 46.11 -2.06
CA LEU A 169 11.68 44.71 -2.35
C LEU A 169 13.16 44.46 -2.07
N THR A 170 13.48 43.80 -0.96
CA THR A 170 14.86 43.41 -0.63
C THR A 170 15.16 41.97 -1.07
N LEU A 171 16.43 41.67 -1.30
CA LEU A 171 16.89 40.30 -1.61
C LEU A 171 16.57 39.30 -0.49
N GLU A 172 16.30 39.76 0.73
CA GLU A 172 15.88 38.93 1.87
C GLU A 172 14.59 38.16 1.61
N LEU A 173 13.74 38.60 0.66
CA LEU A 173 12.55 37.84 0.28
C LEU A 173 12.90 36.45 -0.27
N LEU A 174 14.06 36.29 -0.87
CA LEU A 174 14.55 34.99 -1.34
C LEU A 174 14.90 34.06 -0.17
N LEU A 175 15.20 34.60 1.02
CA LEU A 175 15.43 33.77 2.22
C LEU A 175 14.14 33.06 2.65
N ASN A 176 12.96 33.64 2.37
CA ASN A 176 11.68 32.96 2.64
C ASN A 176 11.52 31.66 1.83
N ALA A 177 12.04 31.62 0.60
CA ALA A 177 12.10 30.37 -0.17
C ALA A 177 13.02 29.35 0.53
N GLY A 178 14.18 29.77 1.03
CA GLY A 178 15.09 28.93 1.81
C GLY A 178 14.45 28.36 3.07
N TYR A 179 13.82 29.21 3.89
CA TYR A 179 13.10 28.78 5.09
C TYR A 179 11.93 27.86 4.77
N PHE A 180 11.17 28.15 3.71
CA PHE A 180 10.11 27.28 3.24
C PHE A 180 10.64 25.90 2.85
N LEU A 181 11.69 25.84 2.04
CA LEU A 181 12.28 24.58 1.59
C LEU A 181 12.85 23.77 2.76
N ALA A 182 13.50 24.43 3.72
CA ALA A 182 13.99 23.81 4.93
C ALA A 182 12.84 23.25 5.80
N GLY A 183 11.80 24.05 6.03
CA GLY A 183 10.61 23.63 6.78
C GLY A 183 9.86 22.50 6.10
N PHE A 184 9.66 22.59 4.78
CA PHE A 184 9.04 21.54 3.96
C PHE A 184 9.88 20.28 3.95
N GLY A 185 11.20 20.37 3.84
CA GLY A 185 12.11 19.23 3.94
C GLY A 185 11.99 18.55 5.30
N TRP A 186 11.94 19.32 6.39
CA TRP A 186 11.77 18.81 7.75
C TRP A 186 10.44 18.09 7.95
N THR A 187 9.32 18.71 7.55
CA THR A 187 7.98 18.11 7.70
C THR A 187 7.76 16.93 6.75
N ALA A 188 8.37 16.96 5.56
CA ALA A 188 8.27 15.88 4.59
C ALA A 188 9.23 14.73 4.87
N ALA A 189 10.28 14.91 5.68
CA ALA A 189 11.27 13.87 5.93
C ALA A 189 10.65 12.60 6.55
N VAL A 190 9.81 12.75 7.59
CA VAL A 190 9.16 11.60 8.24
C VAL A 190 8.18 10.90 7.28
N PRO A 191 7.23 11.59 6.61
CA PRO A 191 6.38 10.99 5.57
C PRO A 191 7.17 10.33 4.44
N ALA A 192 8.26 10.95 3.96
CA ALA A 192 9.08 10.41 2.89
C ALA A 192 9.85 9.16 3.34
N ALA A 193 10.39 9.16 4.56
CA ALA A 193 11.03 7.99 5.16
C ALA A 193 10.02 6.85 5.34
N LEU A 194 8.81 7.14 5.84
CA LEU A 194 7.73 6.15 5.93
C LEU A 194 7.43 5.58 4.55
N VAL A 195 7.07 6.42 3.56
CA VAL A 195 6.79 5.98 2.18
C VAL A 195 7.95 5.18 1.58
N TYR A 196 9.20 5.55 1.86
CA TYR A 196 10.36 4.80 1.38
C TYR A 196 10.49 3.42 2.05
N LEU A 197 10.29 3.35 3.37
CA LEU A 197 10.38 2.10 4.15
C LEU A 197 9.21 1.16 3.83
N THR A 198 7.98 1.66 3.89
CA THR A 198 6.74 0.90 3.63
C THR A 198 6.39 0.79 2.15
N GLY A 199 7.06 1.55 1.27
CA GLY A 199 6.95 1.38 -0.18
C GLY A 199 7.59 0.08 -0.67
N ARG A 200 8.35 -0.60 0.20
CA ARG A 200 8.79 -1.98 -0.04
C ARG A 200 7.60 -2.91 0.20
N PRO A 201 7.18 -3.72 -0.80
CA PRO A 201 6.00 -4.59 -0.69
C PRO A 201 5.99 -5.40 0.62
N ARG A 202 7.14 -5.99 0.96
CA ARG A 202 7.34 -6.82 2.16
C ARG A 202 6.94 -6.16 3.49
N LEU A 203 7.11 -4.84 3.58
CA LEU A 203 6.88 -4.08 4.81
C LEU A 203 5.53 -3.36 4.78
N ARG A 204 4.90 -3.22 3.61
CA ARG A 204 3.83 -2.27 3.36
C ARG A 204 2.62 -2.44 4.26
N ASN A 205 2.23 -3.68 4.53
CA ASN A 205 1.00 -3.98 5.27
C ASN A 205 1.24 -4.31 6.76
N VAL A 206 2.43 -4.85 7.09
CA VAL A 206 2.77 -5.28 8.46
C VAL A 206 3.38 -4.14 9.28
N LEU A 207 4.35 -3.43 8.70
CA LEU A 207 5.10 -2.39 9.41
C LEU A 207 4.19 -1.31 10.00
N PRO A 208 3.17 -0.77 9.32
CA PRO A 208 2.34 0.30 9.90
C PRO A 208 1.56 -0.15 11.14
N LEU A 209 1.09 -1.41 11.17
CA LEU A 209 0.36 -1.96 12.30
C LEU A 209 1.29 -2.16 13.51
N VAL A 210 2.47 -2.75 13.27
CA VAL A 210 3.52 -2.90 14.29
C VAL A 210 3.99 -1.53 14.77
N LEU A 211 4.16 -0.57 13.86
CA LEU A 211 4.63 0.77 14.15
C LEU A 211 3.69 1.51 15.09
N VAL A 212 2.39 1.54 14.79
CA VAL A 212 1.39 2.18 15.67
C VAL A 212 1.40 1.51 17.05
N MET A 213 1.45 0.17 17.11
CA MET A 213 1.45 -0.57 18.38
C MET A 213 2.69 -0.28 19.23
N VAL A 214 3.88 -0.41 18.64
CA VAL A 214 5.16 -0.26 19.34
C VAL A 214 5.45 1.20 19.67
N MET A 215 5.11 2.16 18.79
CA MET A 215 5.26 3.59 19.11
C MET A 215 4.32 4.00 20.24
N SER A 216 3.07 3.54 20.24
CA SER A 216 2.12 3.81 21.33
C SER A 216 2.64 3.25 22.65
N LEU A 217 3.14 2.00 22.62
CA LEU A 217 3.77 1.37 23.77
C LEU A 217 4.98 2.17 24.27
N SER A 218 5.87 2.59 23.36
CA SER A 218 7.06 3.37 23.71
C SER A 218 6.71 4.73 24.33
N LEU A 219 5.67 5.40 23.80
CA LEU A 219 5.20 6.68 24.35
C LEU A 219 4.61 6.50 25.75
N VAL A 220 3.78 5.48 25.97
CA VAL A 220 3.22 5.19 27.30
C VAL A 220 4.32 4.86 28.30
N ILE A 221 5.29 4.03 27.90
CA ILE A 221 6.45 3.71 28.73
C ILE A 221 7.22 4.98 29.12
N ALA A 222 7.47 5.88 28.17
CA ALA A 222 8.18 7.14 28.45
C ALA A 222 7.40 8.05 29.43
N ILE A 223 6.08 8.15 29.26
CA ILE A 223 5.22 8.94 30.15
C ILE A 223 5.23 8.37 31.57
N VAL A 224 5.06 7.05 31.70
CA VAL A 224 5.05 6.36 32.99
C VAL A 224 6.42 6.47 33.66
N TYR A 225 7.51 6.28 32.91
CA TYR A 225 8.87 6.40 33.44
C TYR A 225 9.16 7.82 33.95
N HIS A 226 8.79 8.85 33.19
CA HIS A 226 8.98 10.22 33.65
C HIS A 226 8.11 10.55 34.88
N GLY A 227 6.85 10.10 34.89
CA GLY A 227 5.97 10.25 36.06
C GLY A 227 6.57 9.59 37.32
N PHE A 228 7.18 8.41 37.16
CA PHE A 228 7.93 7.77 38.23
C PHE A 228 9.12 8.60 38.67
N MET A 229 9.97 9.07 37.76
CA MET A 229 11.14 9.89 38.12
C MET A 229 10.74 11.15 38.91
N LEU A 230 9.61 11.80 38.57
CA LEU A 230 9.09 12.94 39.32
C LEU A 230 8.65 12.60 40.74
N LEU A 231 7.99 11.46 40.94
CA LEU A 231 7.56 11.01 42.27
C LEU A 231 8.74 10.74 43.21
N PHE A 232 9.88 10.31 42.64
CA PHE A 232 11.08 9.97 43.43
C PHE A 232 12.11 11.11 43.52
N ALA A 233 12.07 12.10 42.63
CA ALA A 233 12.99 13.25 42.63
C ALA A 233 12.86 14.16 43.87
N GLY A 234 11.73 14.13 44.58
CA GLY A 234 11.49 14.94 45.78
C GLY A 234 11.88 14.28 47.11
N THR A 235 12.55 13.14 47.09
CA THR A 235 12.90 12.40 48.32
C THR A 235 14.35 12.66 48.72
N GLU A 236 14.57 13.12 49.97
CA GLU A 236 15.88 13.55 50.49
C GLU A 236 17.01 12.50 50.26
N PRO A 237 18.27 12.93 50.04
CA PRO A 237 19.39 12.04 49.66
C PRO A 237 19.91 11.14 50.77
N LEU A 238 19.45 11.29 52.02
CA LEU A 238 20.25 10.87 53.18
C LEU A 238 20.14 9.40 53.62
N GLU A 239 19.31 8.57 52.99
CA GLU A 239 19.31 7.12 53.25
C GLU A 239 19.31 6.31 51.94
N LEU A 240 20.51 5.96 51.49
CA LEU A 240 20.77 4.97 50.44
C LEU A 240 20.66 3.55 51.05
N THR A 241 19.46 3.15 51.47
CA THR A 241 19.25 1.75 51.88
C THR A 241 19.38 0.81 50.68
N PRO A 242 19.89 -0.43 50.85
CA PRO A 242 20.00 -1.41 49.75
C PRO A 242 18.67 -1.66 49.02
N ILE A 243 17.56 -1.56 49.75
CA ILE A 243 16.19 -1.68 49.22
C ILE A 243 15.86 -0.53 48.26
N ARG A 244 16.30 0.69 48.57
CA ARG A 244 16.10 1.88 47.72
C ARG A 244 17.00 1.82 46.49
N LEU A 245 18.25 1.37 46.62
CA LEU A 245 19.16 1.11 45.50
C LEU A 245 18.63 0.01 44.57
N LEU A 246 18.07 -1.05 45.14
CA LEU A 246 17.39 -2.10 44.39
C LEU A 246 16.15 -1.53 43.70
N ALA A 247 15.27 -0.80 44.40
CA ALA A 247 14.08 -0.17 43.83
C ALA A 247 14.40 0.87 42.74
N MET A 248 15.52 1.58 42.80
CA MET A 248 15.96 2.51 41.75
C MET A 248 16.53 1.78 40.52
N ASN A 249 17.08 0.58 40.68
CA ASN A 249 17.62 -0.23 39.58
C ASN A 249 16.60 -1.22 38.98
N THR A 250 15.72 -1.83 39.79
CA THR A 250 14.72 -2.81 39.37
C THR A 250 13.32 -2.21 39.26
N GLY A 251 13.00 -1.18 40.04
CA GLY A 251 11.70 -0.51 40.01
C GLY A 251 11.33 0.08 38.65
N PRO A 252 12.22 0.76 37.92
CA PRO A 252 11.94 1.18 36.56
C PRO A 252 11.61 0.00 35.64
N ALA A 253 12.35 -1.11 35.73
CA ALA A 253 12.10 -2.30 34.93
C ALA A 253 10.75 -2.95 35.28
N SER A 254 10.41 -3.07 36.56
CA SER A 254 9.13 -3.59 37.03
C SER A 254 7.95 -2.71 36.60
N ILE A 255 8.12 -1.39 36.59
CA ILE A 255 7.10 -0.43 36.15
C ILE A 255 6.93 -0.47 34.63
N ILE A 256 8.03 -0.58 33.88
CA ILE A 256 8.00 -0.77 32.42
C ILE A 256 7.26 -2.08 32.09
N LEU A 257 7.57 -3.18 32.78
CA LEU A 257 6.84 -4.44 32.66
C LEU A 257 5.36 -4.29 33.03
N GLY A 258 5.07 -3.67 34.17
CA GLY A 258 3.71 -3.43 34.65
C GLY A 258 2.87 -2.56 33.71
N ALA A 259 3.46 -1.53 33.10
CA ALA A 259 2.79 -0.65 32.14
C ALA A 259 2.68 -1.27 30.74
N SER A 260 3.64 -2.09 30.33
CA SER A 260 3.64 -2.70 29.00
C SER A 260 2.63 -3.84 28.86
N LEU A 261 2.35 -4.60 29.91
CA LEU A 261 1.35 -5.67 29.89
C LEU A 261 -0.07 -5.19 29.52
N PRO A 262 -0.68 -4.21 30.20
CA PRO A 262 -2.02 -3.73 29.86
C PRO A 262 -2.03 -3.08 28.46
N VAL A 263 -1.01 -2.28 28.12
CA VAL A 263 -0.91 -1.67 26.79
C VAL A 263 -0.81 -2.73 25.69
N GLY A 264 0.01 -3.76 25.90
CA GLY A 264 0.14 -4.89 24.99
C GLY A 264 -1.17 -5.67 24.85
N TRP A 265 -1.88 -5.89 25.96
CA TRP A 265 -3.20 -6.54 25.93
C TRP A 265 -4.24 -5.72 25.17
N PHE A 266 -4.30 -4.41 25.40
CA PHE A 266 -5.20 -3.52 24.66
C PHE A 266 -4.84 -3.49 23.17
N ALA A 267 -3.56 -3.41 22.84
CA ALA A 267 -3.09 -3.42 21.46
C ALA A 267 -3.42 -4.75 20.76
N TRP A 268 -3.28 -5.88 21.46
CA TRP A 268 -3.68 -7.20 20.97
C TRP A 268 -5.18 -7.27 20.67
N ARG A 269 -6.03 -6.79 21.59
CA ARG A 269 -7.48 -6.73 21.36
C ARG A 269 -7.85 -5.80 20.21
N ALA A 270 -7.18 -4.66 20.10
CA ALA A 270 -7.39 -3.71 19.02
C ALA A 270 -7.00 -4.33 17.67
N ALA A 271 -5.88 -5.07 17.60
CA ALA A 271 -5.43 -5.79 16.42
C ALA A 271 -6.46 -6.85 15.98
N GLY A 272 -6.99 -7.65 16.92
CA GLY A 272 -8.05 -8.62 16.62
C GLY A 272 -9.36 -7.97 16.14
N ALA A 273 -9.76 -6.85 16.75
CA ALA A 273 -10.93 -6.09 16.30
C ALA A 273 -10.73 -5.49 14.90
N LEU A 274 -9.50 -5.03 14.62
CA LEU A 274 -9.11 -4.51 13.31
C LEU A 274 -9.13 -5.62 12.25
N ALA A 275 -8.65 -6.82 12.58
CA ALA A 275 -8.71 -8.01 11.72
C ALA A 275 -10.17 -8.34 11.34
N ALA A 276 -11.07 -8.36 12.32
CA ALA A 276 -12.49 -8.65 12.10
C ALA A 276 -13.14 -7.60 11.18
N ARG A 277 -12.82 -6.31 11.38
CA ARG A 277 -13.34 -5.22 10.55
C ARG A 277 -12.74 -5.23 9.14
N TYR A 278 -11.47 -5.59 9.00
CA TYR A 278 -10.81 -5.77 7.70
C TYR A 278 -11.46 -6.93 6.94
N ARG A 279 -11.67 -8.09 7.57
CA ARG A 279 -12.40 -9.23 6.97
C ARG A 279 -13.83 -8.85 6.56
N ALA A 280 -14.50 -8.03 7.37
CA ALA A 280 -15.83 -7.50 7.07
C ALA A 280 -15.85 -6.38 6.01
N ARG A 281 -14.73 -6.12 5.30
CA ARG A 281 -14.60 -5.09 4.25
C ARG A 281 -15.03 -3.69 4.69
N ARG A 282 -14.84 -3.37 5.98
CA ARG A 282 -15.18 -2.04 6.53
C ARG A 282 -14.15 -0.98 6.17
N PHE A 283 -12.95 -1.39 5.77
CA PHE A 283 -11.90 -0.53 5.25
C PHE A 283 -10.94 -1.33 4.36
N SER A 284 -10.12 -0.64 3.56
CA SER A 284 -9.11 -1.23 2.67
C SER A 284 -7.70 -1.22 3.27
N ASP A 285 -6.80 -1.98 2.64
CA ASP A 285 -5.34 -1.96 2.90
C ASP A 285 -4.76 -0.54 2.81
N MET A 286 -5.18 0.24 1.81
CA MET A 286 -4.76 1.63 1.64
C MET A 286 -5.26 2.53 2.75
N GLN A 287 -6.51 2.35 3.21
CA GLN A 287 -7.06 3.13 4.31
C GLN A 287 -6.30 2.86 5.61
N LEU A 288 -6.01 1.59 5.89
CA LEU A 288 -5.21 1.24 7.06
C LEU A 288 -3.81 1.87 7.00
N LEU A 289 -3.17 1.82 5.83
CA LEU A 289 -1.84 2.36 5.63
C LEU A 289 -1.81 3.88 5.81
N ALA A 290 -2.79 4.59 5.24
CA ALA A 290 -2.95 6.02 5.42
C ALA A 290 -3.26 6.38 6.88
N ASP A 291 -4.15 5.63 7.54
CA ASP A 291 -4.54 5.84 8.95
C ASP A 291 -3.30 5.69 9.88
N ALA A 292 -2.46 4.69 9.61
CA ALA A 292 -1.25 4.42 10.38
C ALA A 292 -0.15 5.48 10.15
N TRP A 293 0.12 5.86 8.90
CA TRP A 293 1.10 6.90 8.61
C TRP A 293 0.68 8.26 9.17
N TRP A 294 -0.61 8.60 9.10
CA TRP A 294 -1.10 9.83 9.71
C TRP A 294 -1.02 9.79 11.23
N GLY A 295 -1.32 8.65 11.85
CA GLY A 295 -1.12 8.45 13.29
C GLY A 295 0.32 8.74 13.72
N VAL A 296 1.30 8.30 12.93
CA VAL A 296 2.73 8.59 13.18
C VAL A 296 3.03 10.08 13.06
N ILE A 297 2.51 10.75 12.02
CA ILE A 297 2.69 12.20 11.84
C ILE A 297 2.10 12.98 13.02
N VAL A 298 0.89 12.63 13.46
CA VAL A 298 0.24 13.22 14.63
C VAL A 298 1.07 12.97 15.90
N ALA A 299 1.59 11.75 16.08
CA ALA A 299 2.46 11.40 17.21
C ALA A 299 3.74 12.23 17.23
N PHE A 300 4.42 12.42 16.08
CA PHE A 300 5.56 13.33 15.98
C PHE A 300 5.17 14.79 16.25
N GLY A 301 3.97 15.21 15.82
CA GLY A 301 3.41 16.53 16.12
C GLY A 301 3.32 16.84 17.61
N LEU A 302 3.11 15.82 18.47
CA LEU A 302 3.09 16.00 19.93
C LEU A 302 4.39 16.62 20.45
N THR A 303 5.55 16.28 19.87
CA THR A 303 6.85 16.83 20.31
C THR A 303 6.90 18.35 20.22
N SER A 304 6.34 18.90 19.14
CA SER A 304 6.27 20.33 18.87
C SER A 304 5.17 21.00 19.68
N LEU A 305 4.05 20.31 19.90
CA LEU A 305 2.92 20.83 20.67
C LEU A 305 3.16 20.86 22.17
N TRP A 306 4.08 20.03 22.68
CA TRP A 306 4.30 19.91 24.12
C TRP A 306 4.69 21.23 24.80
N ARG A 307 5.32 22.15 24.06
CA ARG A 307 5.67 23.51 24.56
C ARG A 307 4.44 24.36 24.93
N TYR A 308 3.27 24.04 24.39
CA TYR A 308 2.00 24.72 24.67
C TYR A 308 1.22 24.08 25.83
N GLY A 309 1.83 23.12 26.52
CA GLY A 309 1.23 22.39 27.63
C GLY A 309 0.70 21.01 27.21
N PRO A 310 0.78 20.00 28.10
CA PRO A 310 0.34 18.63 27.79
C PRO A 310 -1.13 18.52 27.39
N SER A 311 -2.03 19.28 28.02
CA SER A 311 -3.46 19.25 27.72
C SER A 311 -3.74 19.75 26.29
N THR A 312 -3.17 20.89 25.92
CA THR A 312 -3.26 21.45 24.57
C THR A 312 -2.72 20.47 23.54
N ALA A 313 -1.55 19.88 23.81
CA ALA A 313 -0.93 18.91 22.91
C ALA A 313 -1.82 17.68 22.67
N LEU A 314 -2.36 17.09 23.74
CA LEU A 314 -3.24 15.92 23.65
C LEU A 314 -4.57 16.26 22.95
N VAL A 315 -5.18 17.40 23.26
CA VAL A 315 -6.45 17.83 22.63
C VAL A 315 -6.25 18.10 21.14
N CYS A 316 -5.20 18.83 20.75
CA CYS A 316 -4.90 19.09 19.34
C CYS A 316 -4.55 17.81 18.58
N ALA A 317 -3.77 16.90 19.15
CA ALA A 317 -3.42 15.63 18.51
C ALA A 317 -4.63 14.70 18.35
N ALA A 318 -5.44 14.54 19.41
CA ALA A 318 -6.66 13.75 19.36
C ALA A 318 -7.67 14.36 18.39
N GLY A 319 -7.87 15.69 18.47
CA GLY A 319 -8.75 16.44 17.57
C GLY A 319 -8.33 16.31 16.10
N ALA A 320 -7.03 16.43 15.80
CA ALA A 320 -6.50 16.23 14.47
C ALA A 320 -6.80 14.82 13.95
N TYR A 321 -6.50 13.78 14.73
CA TYR A 321 -6.78 12.40 14.33
C TYR A 321 -8.28 12.14 14.14
N VAL A 322 -9.15 12.69 15.00
CA VAL A 322 -10.61 12.61 14.88
C VAL A 322 -11.09 13.29 13.60
N VAL A 323 -10.66 14.53 13.33
CA VAL A 323 -11.01 15.28 12.11
C VAL A 323 -10.58 14.53 10.86
N TYR A 324 -9.37 13.97 10.85
CA TYR A 324 -8.90 13.11 9.79
C TYR A 324 -9.79 11.86 9.63
N PHE A 325 -9.97 11.09 10.70
CA PHE A 325 -10.62 9.78 10.69
C PHE A 325 -12.06 9.88 10.20
N PHE A 326 -12.83 10.83 10.73
CA PHE A 326 -14.21 11.07 10.32
C PHE A 326 -14.28 11.81 8.99
N GLY A 327 -13.37 12.76 8.73
CA GLY A 327 -13.32 13.53 7.48
C GLY A 327 -13.14 12.63 6.26
N VAL A 328 -12.15 11.72 6.28
CA VAL A 328 -11.94 10.75 5.20
C VAL A 328 -13.18 9.87 5.03
N ARG A 329 -13.69 9.27 6.10
CA ARG A 329 -14.85 8.35 6.03
C ARG A 329 -16.11 9.05 5.52
N LEU A 330 -16.34 10.29 5.93
CA LEU A 330 -17.43 11.11 5.44
C LEU A 330 -17.26 11.41 3.95
N LEU A 331 -16.09 11.89 3.52
CA LEU A 331 -15.84 12.25 2.13
C LEU A 331 -15.91 11.03 1.19
N LEU A 332 -15.35 9.88 1.57
CA LEU A 332 -15.44 8.66 0.77
C LEU A 332 -16.89 8.19 0.59
N ARG A 333 -17.71 8.32 1.63
CA ARG A 333 -19.16 8.05 1.56
C ARG A 333 -19.89 9.07 0.69
N ARG A 334 -19.58 10.36 0.83
CA ARG A 334 -20.22 11.45 0.07
C ARG A 334 -19.87 11.43 -1.42
N LEU A 335 -18.65 11.01 -1.75
CA LEU A 335 -18.20 10.86 -3.13
C LEU A 335 -18.69 9.54 -3.78
N ASP A 336 -19.34 8.67 -3.00
CA ASP A 336 -19.90 7.38 -3.42
C ASP A 336 -18.86 6.46 -4.06
N LEU A 337 -17.61 6.49 -3.58
CA LEU A 337 -16.51 5.76 -4.21
C LEU A 337 -16.66 4.23 -4.11
N GLY A 338 -17.32 3.74 -3.06
CA GLY A 338 -17.55 2.32 -2.82
C GLY A 338 -18.73 1.72 -3.60
N ARG A 339 -19.53 2.53 -4.31
CA ARG A 339 -20.69 2.04 -5.06
C ARG A 339 -20.32 1.83 -6.52
N ARG A 340 -19.78 0.65 -6.82
CA ARG A 340 -19.44 0.21 -8.17
C ARG A 340 -20.11 -1.13 -8.47
N GLY A 341 -20.39 -1.36 -9.76
CA GLY A 341 -20.84 -2.66 -10.25
C GLY A 341 -19.73 -3.71 -10.18
N ASP A 342 -20.05 -4.95 -10.55
CA ASP A 342 -19.04 -6.02 -10.60
C ASP A 342 -18.00 -5.72 -11.69
N GLY A 343 -16.73 -5.93 -11.37
CA GLY A 343 -15.61 -5.78 -12.32
C GLY A 343 -15.13 -7.14 -12.85
N PRO A 344 -14.46 -7.18 -14.02
CA PRO A 344 -13.92 -8.43 -14.55
C PRO A 344 -12.79 -8.97 -13.66
N ALA A 345 -12.92 -10.21 -13.21
CA ALA A 345 -11.90 -10.89 -12.42
C ALA A 345 -10.66 -11.20 -13.27
N LEU A 346 -9.48 -10.79 -12.80
CA LEU A 346 -8.18 -11.08 -13.41
C LEU A 346 -7.48 -12.21 -12.65
N LEU A 347 -7.12 -13.28 -13.35
CA LEU A 347 -6.22 -14.30 -12.83
C LEU A 347 -4.79 -13.99 -13.23
N LEU A 348 -3.89 -13.98 -12.24
CA LEU A 348 -2.46 -13.83 -12.45
C LEU A 348 -1.76 -15.19 -12.31
N LEU A 349 -1.12 -15.65 -13.39
CA LEU A 349 -0.33 -16.88 -13.44
C LEU A 349 1.12 -16.55 -13.81
N ARG A 350 2.08 -17.33 -13.30
CA ARG A 350 3.51 -17.10 -13.53
C ARG A 350 4.30 -18.39 -13.53
N VAL A 351 5.45 -18.38 -14.19
CA VAL A 351 6.48 -19.42 -14.04
C VAL A 351 7.11 -19.31 -12.64
N PHE A 352 7.13 -20.41 -11.88
CA PHE A 352 7.84 -20.49 -10.61
C PHE A 352 9.36 -20.47 -10.83
N GLY A 353 10.10 -19.63 -10.09
CA GLY A 353 11.57 -19.68 -10.06
C GLY A 353 12.34 -18.51 -10.71
N HIS A 354 11.69 -17.44 -11.19
CA HIS A 354 12.37 -16.21 -11.65
C HIS A 354 11.89 -14.99 -10.83
N GLN A 355 12.80 -14.38 -10.06
CA GLN A 355 12.45 -13.81 -8.74
C GLN A 355 12.61 -12.29 -8.55
N GLN A 356 12.79 -11.46 -9.59
CA GLN A 356 12.84 -9.99 -9.37
C GLN A 356 12.18 -9.13 -10.44
N ARG A 357 12.46 -9.40 -11.73
CA ARG A 357 11.91 -8.60 -12.85
C ARG A 357 10.45 -8.94 -13.12
N THR A 358 10.13 -10.24 -13.07
CA THR A 358 8.78 -10.81 -13.21
C THR A 358 7.77 -10.14 -12.27
N GLU A 359 8.17 -9.97 -11.01
CA GLU A 359 7.30 -9.56 -9.91
C GLU A 359 6.90 -8.08 -9.92
N ARG A 360 7.79 -7.16 -10.37
CA ARG A 360 7.46 -5.72 -10.42
C ARG A 360 6.34 -5.43 -11.40
N LEU A 361 6.27 -6.20 -12.49
CA LEU A 361 5.19 -6.11 -13.45
C LEU A 361 3.88 -6.58 -12.83
N PHE A 362 3.90 -7.73 -12.14
CA PHE A 362 2.72 -8.26 -11.43
C PHE A 362 2.17 -7.27 -10.42
N ASP A 363 3.02 -6.73 -9.54
CA ASP A 363 2.61 -5.73 -8.55
C ASP A 363 1.98 -4.50 -9.21
N ALA A 364 2.56 -4.02 -10.32
CA ALA A 364 2.06 -2.86 -11.04
C ALA A 364 0.72 -3.14 -11.75
N VAL A 365 0.56 -4.31 -12.36
CA VAL A 365 -0.67 -4.72 -13.03
C VAL A 365 -1.77 -4.96 -11.99
N ALA A 366 -1.49 -5.71 -10.93
CA ALA A 366 -2.43 -5.96 -9.84
C ALA A 366 -2.88 -4.64 -9.20
N ALA A 367 -1.95 -3.76 -8.81
CA ALA A 367 -2.28 -2.47 -8.20
C ALA A 367 -3.16 -1.60 -9.10
N ARG A 368 -3.01 -1.69 -10.42
CA ARG A 368 -3.84 -0.96 -11.39
C ARG A 368 -5.20 -1.63 -11.58
N TRP A 369 -5.22 -2.96 -11.74
CA TRP A 369 -6.42 -3.73 -11.99
C TRP A 369 -7.42 -3.66 -10.85
N ARG A 370 -6.95 -3.46 -9.61
CA ARG A 370 -7.80 -3.23 -8.44
C ARG A 370 -8.78 -2.05 -8.55
N PHE A 371 -8.63 -1.15 -9.52
CA PHE A 371 -9.66 -0.14 -9.79
C PHE A 371 -10.72 -0.62 -10.79
N THR A 372 -10.38 -1.61 -11.61
CA THR A 372 -11.21 -2.19 -12.67
C THR A 372 -11.98 -3.44 -12.22
N GLY A 373 -11.34 -4.35 -11.48
CA GLY A 373 -11.95 -5.59 -11.01
C GLY A 373 -11.11 -6.34 -9.97
N PRO A 374 -11.64 -7.45 -9.41
CA PRO A 374 -10.91 -8.27 -8.46
C PRO A 374 -9.73 -8.98 -9.13
N VAL A 375 -8.68 -9.22 -8.35
CA VAL A 375 -7.47 -9.93 -8.78
C VAL A 375 -7.38 -11.23 -7.99
N ALA A 376 -7.19 -12.36 -8.66
CA ALA A 376 -6.98 -13.65 -8.04
C ALA A 376 -5.62 -14.21 -8.44
N MET A 377 -4.98 -14.91 -7.51
CA MET A 377 -3.69 -15.54 -7.73
C MET A 377 -3.46 -16.71 -6.78
N ILE A 378 -2.66 -17.69 -7.22
CA ILE A 378 -2.16 -18.75 -6.35
C ILE A 378 -0.85 -18.26 -5.73
N ALA A 379 -0.82 -18.15 -4.40
CA ALA A 379 0.33 -17.66 -3.68
C ALA A 379 1.42 -18.73 -3.62
N GLY A 380 2.62 -18.39 -4.10
CA GLY A 380 3.82 -19.20 -3.88
C GLY A 380 4.56 -18.76 -2.60
N ALA A 381 5.39 -19.65 -2.05
CA ALA A 381 6.17 -19.35 -0.83
C ALA A 381 7.09 -18.13 -1.00
N ASP A 382 7.53 -17.85 -2.22
CA ASP A 382 8.36 -16.71 -2.62
C ASP A 382 7.57 -15.39 -2.70
N LEU A 383 6.27 -15.46 -2.96
CA LEU A 383 5.38 -14.32 -3.21
C LEU A 383 4.63 -13.86 -1.97
N ALA A 384 4.18 -14.82 -1.15
CA ALA A 384 3.56 -14.56 0.16
C ALA A 384 4.45 -13.70 1.09
N LEU A 385 5.76 -13.74 0.85
CA LEU A 385 6.74 -12.94 1.59
C LEU A 385 6.80 -11.47 1.15
N ARG A 386 6.09 -11.12 0.07
CA ARG A 386 6.12 -9.79 -0.54
C ARG A 386 4.82 -9.03 -0.41
N SER A 387 3.69 -9.71 -0.35
CA SER A 387 2.39 -9.12 -0.02
C SER A 387 1.82 -9.88 1.17
N VAL A 388 2.40 -9.67 2.36
CA VAL A 388 1.72 -10.15 3.56
C VAL A 388 0.47 -9.31 3.72
N ASP A 389 -0.71 -9.86 3.51
CA ASP A 389 -1.94 -9.12 3.76
C ASP A 389 -2.22 -8.98 5.27
N VAL A 390 -3.02 -7.99 5.62
CA VAL A 390 -3.25 -7.60 7.03
C VAL A 390 -3.91 -8.73 7.81
N ASP A 391 -4.90 -9.38 7.21
CA ASP A 391 -5.56 -10.55 7.77
C ASP A 391 -4.62 -11.74 7.89
N GLU A 392 -3.73 -11.98 6.93
CA GLU A 392 -2.72 -13.03 7.03
C GLU A 392 -1.73 -12.78 8.16
N ALA A 393 -1.22 -11.55 8.28
CA ALA A 393 -0.33 -11.16 9.37
C ALA A 393 -1.01 -11.40 10.73
N LEU A 394 -2.29 -11.04 10.84
CA LEU A 394 -3.05 -11.21 12.07
C LEU A 394 -3.38 -12.70 12.32
N ALA A 395 -3.76 -13.46 11.30
CA ALA A 395 -3.99 -14.90 11.41
C ALA A 395 -2.72 -15.62 11.86
N PHE A 396 -1.56 -15.27 11.31
CA PHE A 396 -0.27 -15.78 11.77
C PHE A 396 0.03 -15.40 13.22
N ALA A 397 -0.21 -14.14 13.61
CA ALA A 397 -0.03 -13.71 14.98
C ALA A 397 -0.91 -14.54 15.94
N HIS A 398 -2.14 -14.88 15.54
CA HIS A 398 -3.07 -15.72 16.29
C HIS A 398 -2.77 -17.23 16.24
N GLY A 399 -1.78 -17.68 15.45
CA GLY A 399 -1.48 -19.10 15.26
C GLY A 399 -2.45 -19.82 14.32
N GLU A 400 -3.25 -19.09 13.56
CA GLU A 400 -4.30 -19.60 12.67
C GLU A 400 -3.88 -19.63 11.19
N ILE A 401 -2.57 -19.66 10.89
CA ILE A 401 -2.08 -19.54 9.51
C ILE A 401 -2.60 -20.65 8.59
N GLU A 402 -2.81 -21.86 9.11
CA GLU A 402 -3.34 -23.01 8.34
C GLU A 402 -4.77 -22.77 7.86
N SER A 403 -5.57 -22.00 8.60
CA SER A 403 -6.93 -21.63 8.17
C SER A 403 -6.94 -20.78 6.89
N SER A 404 -5.82 -20.13 6.56
CA SER A 404 -5.64 -19.34 5.35
C SER A 404 -5.41 -20.20 4.10
N TYR A 405 -5.19 -21.52 4.27
CA TYR A 405 -4.95 -22.45 3.17
C TYR A 405 -6.24 -23.10 2.67
N VAL A 406 -6.24 -23.46 1.40
CA VAL A 406 -7.26 -24.30 0.76
C VAL A 406 -6.96 -25.75 1.12
N ALA A 407 -7.61 -26.27 2.16
CA ALA A 407 -7.45 -27.65 2.60
C ALA A 407 -8.35 -28.64 1.82
N ASP A 408 -9.55 -28.20 1.44
CA ASP A 408 -10.59 -29.06 0.87
C ASP A 408 -11.46 -28.30 -0.15
N ARG A 409 -12.36 -29.03 -0.81
CA ARG A 409 -13.28 -28.47 -1.80
C ARG A 409 -14.23 -27.44 -1.19
N ALA A 410 -14.68 -27.64 0.06
CA ALA A 410 -15.58 -26.72 0.73
C ALA A 410 -14.92 -25.35 0.98
N GLY A 411 -13.67 -25.35 1.45
CA GLY A 411 -12.84 -24.17 1.64
C GLY A 411 -12.51 -23.48 0.32
N LEU A 412 -12.25 -24.24 -0.75
CA LEU A 412 -12.09 -23.66 -2.10
C LEU A 412 -13.38 -22.98 -2.56
N ALA A 413 -14.53 -23.67 -2.46
CA ALA A 413 -15.83 -23.13 -2.87
C ALA A 413 -16.20 -21.86 -2.12
N ALA A 414 -15.95 -21.81 -0.80
CA ALA A 414 -16.17 -20.62 0.01
C ALA A 414 -15.33 -19.41 -0.45
N ARG A 415 -14.04 -19.62 -0.74
CA ARG A 415 -13.15 -18.56 -1.25
C ARG A 415 -13.53 -18.09 -2.65
N LEU A 416 -13.90 -19.01 -3.54
CA LEU A 416 -14.38 -18.65 -4.87
C LEU A 416 -15.70 -17.87 -4.82
N HIS A 417 -16.59 -18.23 -3.89
CA HIS A 417 -17.82 -17.48 -3.66
C HIS A 417 -17.53 -16.05 -3.18
N ALA A 418 -16.56 -15.89 -2.26
CA ALA A 418 -16.10 -14.58 -1.81
C ALA A 418 -15.50 -13.74 -2.96
N LEU A 419 -14.72 -14.36 -3.85
CA LEU A 419 -14.18 -13.72 -5.06
C LEU A 419 -15.30 -13.29 -6.04
N GLN A 420 -16.33 -14.10 -6.23
CA GLN A 420 -17.47 -13.76 -7.10
C GLN A 420 -18.35 -12.66 -6.52
N GLN A 421 -18.50 -12.63 -5.20
CA GLN A 421 -19.21 -11.58 -4.48
C GLN A 421 -18.30 -10.39 -4.16
N ALA A 422 -17.14 -10.25 -4.82
CA ALA A 422 -16.13 -9.26 -4.48
C ALA A 422 -16.71 -7.84 -4.47
N ARG A 423 -17.07 -7.39 -3.27
CA ARG A 423 -17.51 -6.03 -3.03
C ARG A 423 -16.30 -5.13 -3.03
N VAL A 424 -16.49 -3.97 -3.62
CA VAL A 424 -15.54 -2.88 -3.60
C VAL A 424 -15.42 -2.35 -2.18
N ASP A 425 -14.19 -2.12 -1.72
CA ASP A 425 -13.93 -1.49 -0.43
C ASP A 425 -14.41 -0.02 -0.44
N PRO A 426 -14.55 0.65 0.72
CA PRO A 426 -15.04 2.04 0.78
C PRO A 426 -14.20 3.06 -0.01
N ASP A 427 -12.97 2.72 -0.36
CA ASP A 427 -12.05 3.52 -1.16
C ASP A 427 -12.23 3.31 -2.68
N GLY A 428 -13.15 2.43 -3.10
CA GLY A 428 -13.42 2.18 -4.51
C GLY A 428 -12.49 1.15 -5.17
N ARG A 429 -11.69 0.42 -4.39
CA ARG A 429 -10.78 -0.62 -4.88
C ARG A 429 -11.31 -2.04 -4.60
N TYR A 430 -11.05 -2.95 -5.52
CA TYR A 430 -11.17 -4.39 -5.29
C TYR A 430 -9.94 -4.91 -4.55
N ARG A 431 -10.10 -6.03 -3.84
CA ARG A 431 -8.99 -6.72 -3.16
C ARG A 431 -8.27 -7.66 -4.11
N ILE A 432 -7.04 -7.99 -3.72
CA ILE A 432 -6.31 -9.12 -4.27
C ILE A 432 -6.70 -10.30 -3.39
N GLU A 433 -7.13 -11.39 -4.02
CA GLU A 433 -7.49 -12.63 -3.34
C GLU A 433 -6.34 -13.63 -3.59
N GLU A 434 -5.56 -13.89 -2.55
CA GLU A 434 -4.46 -14.84 -2.57
C GLU A 434 -4.94 -16.22 -2.11
N PHE A 435 -4.72 -17.24 -2.96
CA PHE A 435 -5.07 -18.63 -2.66
C PHE A 435 -3.81 -19.38 -2.21
N PHE A 436 -3.68 -19.58 -0.90
CA PHE A 436 -2.67 -20.46 -0.32
C PHE A 436 -3.09 -21.91 -0.50
N CYS A 437 -2.21 -22.71 -1.07
CA CYS A 437 -2.47 -24.12 -1.33
C CYS A 437 -1.43 -24.98 -0.61
N PHE A 438 -1.86 -26.17 -0.20
CA PHE A 438 -0.99 -27.29 0.13
C PHE A 438 -0.43 -27.90 -1.15
N ASP A 439 0.55 -28.79 -1.01
CA ASP A 439 1.24 -29.40 -2.16
C ASP A 439 0.28 -30.19 -3.09
N ASP A 440 -0.81 -30.72 -2.53
CA ASP A 440 -1.83 -31.51 -3.22
C ASP A 440 -3.07 -30.73 -3.68
N THR A 441 -3.24 -29.46 -3.25
CA THR A 441 -4.49 -28.70 -3.49
C THR A 441 -4.37 -27.55 -4.49
N TRP A 442 -3.15 -27.24 -4.97
CA TRP A 442 -2.96 -26.14 -5.92
C TRP A 442 -3.53 -26.43 -7.31
N ARG A 443 -3.47 -27.68 -7.79
CA ARG A 443 -4.01 -28.08 -9.10
C ARG A 443 -5.54 -27.90 -9.20
N PRO A 444 -6.35 -28.44 -8.28
CA PRO A 444 -7.80 -28.20 -8.32
C PRO A 444 -8.14 -26.72 -8.12
N THR A 445 -7.36 -25.98 -7.32
CA THR A 445 -7.51 -24.53 -7.14
C THR A 445 -7.21 -23.76 -8.44
N LEU A 446 -6.21 -24.16 -9.22
CA LEU A 446 -5.92 -23.54 -10.51
C LEU A 446 -7.08 -23.74 -11.50
N GLN A 447 -7.54 -24.98 -11.65
CA GLN A 447 -8.66 -25.31 -12.55
C GLN A 447 -9.90 -24.48 -12.21
N ALA A 448 -10.18 -24.37 -10.91
CA ALA A 448 -11.25 -23.56 -10.36
C ALA A 448 -11.18 -22.07 -10.73
N LEU A 449 -9.99 -21.48 -10.61
CA LEU A 449 -9.74 -20.07 -10.89
C LEU A 449 -9.76 -19.77 -12.39
N VAL A 450 -9.19 -20.66 -13.21
CA VAL A 450 -9.24 -20.56 -14.68
C VAL A 450 -10.68 -20.58 -15.16
N ALA A 451 -11.53 -21.43 -14.58
CA ALA A 451 -12.95 -21.48 -14.95
C ALA A 451 -13.71 -20.17 -14.63
N ARG A 452 -13.33 -19.44 -13.57
CA ARG A 452 -14.10 -18.30 -13.03
C ARG A 452 -13.59 -16.92 -13.43
N SER A 453 -12.35 -16.82 -13.90
CA SER A 453 -11.70 -15.52 -14.17
C SER A 453 -12.04 -15.03 -15.57
N ARG A 454 -12.31 -13.74 -15.75
CA ARG A 454 -12.70 -13.21 -17.06
C ARG A 454 -11.50 -13.06 -18.00
N VAL A 455 -10.34 -12.72 -17.45
CA VAL A 455 -9.09 -12.56 -18.17
C VAL A 455 -7.97 -13.24 -17.37
N VAL A 456 -7.04 -13.86 -18.09
CA VAL A 456 -5.86 -14.48 -17.51
C VAL A 456 -4.62 -13.74 -18.01
N LEU A 457 -3.79 -13.25 -17.10
CA LEU A 457 -2.44 -12.78 -17.43
C LEU A 457 -1.47 -13.87 -17.01
N MET A 458 -0.75 -14.44 -17.98
CA MET A 458 0.29 -15.43 -17.71
C MET A 458 1.66 -14.87 -18.09
N ASP A 459 2.54 -14.73 -17.10
CA ASP A 459 3.93 -14.32 -17.32
C ASP A 459 4.80 -15.55 -17.57
N LEU A 460 5.30 -15.66 -18.79
CA LEU A 460 6.16 -16.73 -19.31
C LEU A 460 7.60 -16.27 -19.51
N ARG A 461 8.01 -15.11 -18.98
CA ARG A 461 9.40 -14.63 -19.10
C ARG A 461 10.39 -15.63 -18.53
N GLY A 462 11.41 -15.97 -19.32
CA GLY A 462 12.40 -17.01 -18.99
C GLY A 462 11.85 -18.44 -19.00
N PHE A 463 10.65 -18.69 -19.52
CA PHE A 463 10.12 -20.05 -19.69
C PHE A 463 10.93 -20.81 -20.74
N THR A 464 11.43 -21.99 -20.37
CA THR A 464 12.23 -22.88 -21.21
C THR A 464 11.98 -24.35 -20.82
N ALA A 465 12.56 -25.28 -21.56
CA ALA A 465 12.50 -26.71 -21.21
C ALA A 465 13.10 -27.04 -19.83
N SER A 466 14.06 -26.23 -19.32
CA SER A 466 14.72 -26.47 -18.03
C SER A 466 13.89 -26.06 -16.82
N ASN A 467 12.86 -25.23 -17.02
CA ASN A 467 11.93 -24.76 -15.99
C ASN A 467 10.46 -24.92 -16.44
N ALA A 468 10.17 -26.10 -16.99
CA ALA A 468 8.87 -26.52 -17.50
C ALA A 468 7.75 -26.66 -16.43
N GLY A 469 7.93 -26.08 -15.24
CA GLY A 469 6.98 -26.16 -14.12
C GLY A 469 5.60 -25.58 -14.45
N CYS A 470 5.49 -24.70 -15.45
CA CYS A 470 4.22 -24.11 -15.87
C CYS A 470 3.51 -24.83 -17.04
N VAL A 471 4.04 -25.97 -17.50
CA VAL A 471 3.44 -26.74 -18.62
C VAL A 471 2.05 -27.25 -18.25
N PHE A 472 1.85 -27.65 -16.99
CA PHE A 472 0.53 -28.07 -16.52
C PHE A 472 -0.48 -26.92 -16.64
N GLU A 473 -0.11 -25.71 -16.21
CA GLU A 473 -0.91 -24.48 -16.28
C GLU A 473 -1.31 -24.18 -17.73
N LEU A 474 -0.35 -24.22 -18.66
CA LEU A 474 -0.61 -24.03 -20.09
C LEU A 474 -1.59 -25.08 -20.63
N GLN A 475 -1.41 -26.35 -20.29
CA GLN A 475 -2.30 -27.43 -20.70
C GLN A 475 -3.71 -27.29 -20.11
N GLN A 476 -3.85 -26.80 -18.88
CA GLN A 476 -5.16 -26.53 -18.28
C GLN A 476 -5.88 -25.37 -18.97
N LEU A 477 -5.18 -24.26 -19.29
CA LEU A 477 -5.76 -23.14 -20.03
C LEU A 477 -6.29 -23.59 -21.40
N ALA A 478 -5.52 -24.45 -22.06
CA ALA A 478 -5.89 -25.06 -23.33
C ALA A 478 -7.09 -26.00 -23.19
N GLY A 479 -7.05 -26.94 -22.24
CA GLY A 479 -8.10 -27.94 -22.05
C GLY A 479 -9.48 -27.38 -21.70
N VAL A 480 -9.55 -26.18 -21.11
CA VAL A 480 -10.82 -25.49 -20.78
C VAL A 480 -11.25 -24.51 -21.89
N GLY A 481 -10.51 -24.41 -23.00
CA GLY A 481 -10.85 -23.52 -24.12
C GLY A 481 -10.74 -22.03 -23.80
N ARG A 482 -9.92 -21.66 -22.80
CA ARG A 482 -9.80 -20.28 -22.29
C ARG A 482 -8.67 -19.47 -22.93
N VAL A 483 -8.00 -20.01 -23.94
CA VAL A 483 -6.80 -19.39 -24.56
C VAL A 483 -7.08 -17.99 -25.12
N ALA A 484 -8.27 -17.76 -25.68
CA ALA A 484 -8.70 -16.45 -26.18
C ALA A 484 -8.80 -15.36 -25.10
N ASP A 485 -8.95 -15.77 -23.84
CA ASP A 485 -9.02 -14.87 -22.70
C ASP A 485 -7.68 -14.69 -21.98
N CYS A 486 -6.61 -15.22 -22.56
CA CYS A 486 -5.26 -15.15 -22.02
C CYS A 486 -4.43 -14.06 -22.70
N VAL A 487 -3.67 -13.33 -21.89
CA VAL A 487 -2.58 -12.46 -22.35
C VAL A 487 -1.28 -13.07 -21.84
N PHE A 488 -0.39 -13.42 -22.77
CA PHE A 488 0.90 -14.03 -22.47
C PHE A 488 2.02 -12.99 -22.54
N VAL A 489 2.83 -12.92 -21.48
CA VAL A 489 4.00 -12.03 -21.43
C VAL A 489 5.27 -12.87 -21.66
N ALA A 490 6.10 -12.42 -22.59
CA ALA A 490 7.36 -13.07 -22.94
C ALA A 490 8.53 -12.07 -22.96
N ASP A 491 9.75 -12.60 -22.94
CA ASP A 491 11.00 -11.88 -23.16
C ASP A 491 11.88 -12.64 -24.17
N GLU A 492 13.07 -12.11 -24.43
CA GLU A 492 14.09 -12.71 -25.31
C GLU A 492 14.51 -14.14 -24.92
N ASN A 493 14.36 -14.51 -23.65
CA ASN A 493 14.75 -15.82 -23.12
C ASN A 493 13.60 -16.82 -23.08
N THR A 494 12.42 -16.44 -23.56
CA THR A 494 11.21 -17.27 -23.53
C THR A 494 11.16 -18.20 -24.74
N ASP A 495 11.12 -19.51 -24.52
CA ASP A 495 10.82 -20.53 -25.53
C ASP A 495 9.32 -20.52 -25.88
N ARG A 496 8.94 -19.58 -26.75
CA ARG A 496 7.55 -19.43 -27.22
C ARG A 496 7.06 -20.67 -27.96
N ALA A 497 7.92 -21.35 -28.70
CA ALA A 497 7.55 -22.55 -29.44
C ALA A 497 7.16 -23.69 -28.50
N LEU A 498 7.85 -23.86 -27.38
CA LEU A 498 7.47 -24.83 -26.34
C LEU A 498 6.13 -24.44 -25.67
N ALA A 499 5.91 -23.16 -25.41
CA ALA A 499 4.67 -22.68 -24.81
C ALA A 499 3.47 -22.92 -25.75
N GLU A 500 3.63 -22.58 -27.03
CA GLU A 500 2.63 -22.81 -28.08
C GLU A 500 2.33 -24.30 -28.26
N ARG A 501 3.34 -25.17 -28.28
CA ARG A 501 3.12 -26.64 -28.29
C ARG A 501 2.35 -27.14 -27.07
N SER A 502 2.58 -26.53 -25.91
CA SER A 502 1.88 -26.88 -24.67
C SER A 502 0.41 -26.44 -24.69
N LEU A 503 0.11 -25.36 -25.43
CA LEU A 503 -1.25 -24.85 -25.66
C LEU A 503 -1.97 -25.56 -26.82
N ALA A 504 -1.24 -26.01 -27.84
CA ALA A 504 -1.78 -26.65 -29.05
C ALA A 504 -2.30 -28.09 -28.85
N ARG A 505 -2.18 -28.65 -27.63
CA ARG A 505 -2.85 -29.92 -27.28
C ARG A 505 -4.36 -29.78 -27.08
N ALA A 506 -4.93 -28.57 -27.23
CA ALA A 506 -6.38 -28.36 -27.25
C ALA A 506 -6.92 -28.28 -28.69
N PRO A 507 -8.10 -28.87 -28.96
CA PRO A 507 -8.66 -28.99 -30.31
C PRO A 507 -9.02 -27.66 -31.00
N ASP A 508 -9.06 -26.52 -30.28
CA ASP A 508 -9.48 -25.19 -30.80
C ASP A 508 -8.39 -24.10 -30.76
N ALA A 509 -7.12 -24.45 -30.50
CA ALA A 509 -6.06 -23.46 -30.38
C ALA A 509 -5.50 -23.03 -31.75
N ASP A 510 -6.22 -22.16 -32.46
CA ASP A 510 -5.63 -21.44 -33.59
C ASP A 510 -4.57 -20.45 -33.05
N ALA A 511 -3.33 -20.55 -33.54
CA ALA A 511 -2.21 -19.72 -33.08
C ALA A 511 -2.47 -18.22 -33.29
N SER A 512 -3.41 -17.87 -34.18
CA SER A 512 -3.89 -16.50 -34.44
C SER A 512 -4.60 -15.85 -33.24
N VAL A 513 -5.07 -16.65 -32.28
CA VAL A 513 -5.83 -16.20 -31.09
C VAL A 513 -4.91 -15.81 -29.92
N LEU A 514 -3.63 -16.18 -29.97
CA LEU A 514 -2.68 -15.95 -28.89
C LEU A 514 -2.28 -14.47 -28.79
N SER A 515 -2.65 -13.81 -27.69
CA SER A 515 -2.23 -12.44 -27.39
C SER A 515 -0.87 -12.42 -26.68
N TRP A 516 0.22 -12.38 -27.45
CA TRP A 516 1.57 -12.20 -26.95
C TRP A 516 1.95 -10.74 -26.73
N ILE A 517 2.67 -10.47 -25.63
CA ILE A 517 3.28 -9.17 -25.35
C ILE A 517 4.75 -9.38 -25.01
N ASP A 518 5.60 -8.79 -25.83
CA ASP A 518 7.03 -8.78 -25.61
C ASP A 518 7.41 -7.68 -24.60
N LEU A 519 8.08 -8.09 -23.52
CA LEU A 519 8.56 -7.22 -22.45
C LEU A 519 10.08 -7.34 -22.23
N THR A 520 10.82 -7.60 -23.32
CA THR A 520 12.28 -7.58 -23.34
C THR A 520 12.87 -6.26 -22.84
N HIS A 521 12.20 -5.13 -23.12
CA HIS A 521 12.45 -3.84 -22.47
C HIS A 521 11.18 -3.38 -21.73
N GLU A 522 11.27 -3.20 -20.41
CA GLU A 522 10.16 -2.68 -19.61
C GLU A 522 10.04 -1.16 -19.75
N ASP A 523 9.60 -0.70 -20.92
CA ASP A 523 9.30 0.70 -21.14
C ASP A 523 7.82 1.04 -20.83
N ARG A 524 7.50 2.34 -20.90
CA ARG A 524 6.14 2.84 -20.64
C ARG A 524 5.15 2.41 -21.72
N SER A 525 5.60 2.24 -22.95
CA SER A 525 4.77 1.87 -24.09
C SER A 525 4.27 0.43 -23.93
N SER A 526 5.15 -0.50 -23.54
CA SER A 526 4.83 -1.91 -23.33
C SER A 526 3.87 -2.12 -22.15
N ARG A 527 4.01 -1.36 -21.06
CA ARG A 527 3.06 -1.38 -19.93
C ARG A 527 1.68 -0.83 -20.32
N THR A 528 1.65 0.20 -21.16
CA THR A 528 0.40 0.77 -21.68
C THR A 528 -0.29 -0.20 -22.63
N LEU A 529 0.48 -0.87 -23.48
CA LEU A 529 0.01 -1.92 -24.38
C LEU A 529 -0.57 -3.11 -23.61
N LEU A 530 0.15 -3.61 -22.60
CA LEU A 530 -0.32 -4.67 -21.70
C LEU A 530 -1.67 -4.32 -21.09
N ARG A 531 -1.80 -3.13 -20.52
CA ARG A 531 -3.07 -2.68 -19.95
C ARG A 531 -4.19 -2.63 -21.01
N LYS A 532 -3.91 -2.07 -22.18
CA LYS A 532 -4.89 -1.95 -23.26
C LYS A 532 -5.38 -3.33 -23.72
N ARG A 533 -4.46 -4.30 -23.86
CA ARG A 533 -4.77 -5.68 -24.22
C ARG A 533 -5.57 -6.40 -23.14
N LEU A 534 -5.20 -6.28 -21.88
CA LEU A 534 -5.98 -6.88 -20.77
C LEU A 534 -7.42 -6.36 -20.71
N LEU A 535 -7.61 -5.04 -20.86
CA LEU A 535 -8.94 -4.44 -20.90
C LEU A 535 -9.74 -4.91 -22.12
N GLN A 536 -9.08 -5.00 -23.27
CA GLN A 536 -9.71 -5.47 -24.49
C GLN A 536 -10.22 -6.91 -24.37
N VAL A 537 -9.36 -7.81 -23.88
CA VAL A 537 -9.72 -9.22 -23.65
C VAL A 537 -10.86 -9.32 -22.64
N ALA A 538 -10.77 -8.57 -21.54
CA ALA A 538 -11.81 -8.56 -20.51
C ALA A 538 -13.17 -8.07 -21.03
N LEU A 539 -13.18 -7.12 -21.97
CA LEU A 539 -14.39 -6.59 -22.59
C LEU A 539 -14.90 -7.43 -23.77
N GLY A 540 -14.16 -8.47 -24.20
CA GLY A 540 -14.53 -9.27 -25.37
C GLY A 540 -14.46 -8.51 -26.69
N ALA A 541 -13.70 -7.42 -26.76
CA ALA A 541 -13.50 -6.67 -27.99
C ALA A 541 -12.45 -7.37 -28.87
N ALA A 542 -12.78 -7.65 -30.13
CA ALA A 542 -11.84 -8.25 -31.08
C ALA A 542 -10.53 -7.45 -31.13
N PRO A 543 -9.33 -8.09 -31.10
CA PRO A 543 -8.05 -7.40 -31.18
C PRO A 543 -8.09 -6.43 -32.38
N PRO A 544 -7.71 -5.13 -32.27
CA PRO A 544 -7.36 -4.40 -33.47
C PRO A 544 -6.28 -5.24 -34.14
N ASP A 545 -6.47 -5.51 -35.43
CA ASP A 545 -5.50 -6.18 -36.29
C ASP A 545 -4.11 -5.80 -35.80
N SER A 546 -3.38 -6.79 -35.29
CA SER A 546 -1.97 -6.62 -35.05
C SER A 546 -1.40 -6.22 -36.39
N GLY A 547 -1.19 -4.91 -36.56
CA GLY A 547 -0.57 -4.37 -37.74
C GLY A 547 0.68 -5.19 -37.97
N ARG A 548 0.68 -5.93 -39.07
CA ARG A 548 1.91 -6.16 -39.82
C ARG A 548 2.56 -4.80 -39.87
N ALA A 549 3.59 -4.59 -39.06
CA ALA A 549 4.51 -3.51 -39.29
C ALA A 549 4.91 -3.67 -40.76
N HIS A 550 4.39 -2.79 -41.61
CA HIS A 550 4.73 -2.76 -43.02
C HIS A 550 6.25 -2.62 -43.07
N VAL A 551 6.92 -3.72 -43.41
CA VAL A 551 8.28 -3.72 -43.92
C VAL A 551 8.18 -3.08 -45.31
N HIS A 552 8.13 -1.74 -45.34
CA HIS A 552 8.35 -0.96 -46.54
C HIS A 552 9.41 0.07 -46.25
N GLY A 553 10.60 -0.16 -46.79
CA GLY A 553 11.68 0.82 -46.83
C GLY A 553 13.03 0.23 -46.50
N LEU A 554 13.65 -0.40 -47.50
CA LEU A 554 15.07 -0.29 -47.88
C LEU A 554 15.55 -1.59 -48.56
N ARG A 555 15.09 -1.79 -49.79
CA ARG A 555 15.82 -2.58 -50.79
C ARG A 555 15.44 -2.10 -52.19
N ARG A 556 16.21 -1.15 -52.70
CA ARG A 556 16.45 -0.88 -54.13
C ARG A 556 17.71 0.00 -54.22
N THR A 557 18.84 -0.61 -54.60
CA THR A 557 19.58 -0.34 -55.86
C THR A 557 20.21 1.06 -55.83
N ASP A 558 21.50 1.26 -55.55
CA ASP A 558 22.65 0.73 -56.29
C ASP A 558 22.34 0.51 -57.78
N GLU A 559 22.18 1.64 -58.48
CA GLU A 559 22.54 1.79 -59.89
C GLU A 559 22.44 3.27 -60.27
N ARG A 560 23.47 3.77 -60.98
CA ARG A 560 23.62 5.09 -61.64
C ARG A 560 24.38 6.17 -60.88
N ALA A 561 25.70 5.99 -60.84
CA ALA A 561 26.67 7.06 -61.08
C ALA A 561 27.36 6.81 -62.43
N ARG A 562 26.72 7.27 -63.52
CA ARG A 562 27.32 7.65 -64.82
C ARG A 562 26.37 8.66 -65.45
N GLY A 563 26.85 9.88 -65.65
CA GLY A 563 26.11 11.02 -66.16
C GLY A 563 26.57 12.28 -65.47
#